data_AF-A0A7Y5CQK3-F1
#
_entry.id   AF-A0A7Y5CQK3-F1
#
_cell.length_a   1.000
_cell.length_b   1.000
_cell.length_c   1.000
_cell.angle_alpha   90.00
_cell.angle_beta   90.00
_cell.angle_gamma   90.00
#
_symmetry.space_group_name_H-M   'P 1'
#
loop_
_entity.id
_entity.type
_entity.pdbx_description
1 polymer ?
#
loop_
_entity_poly.entity_id
_entity_poly.type
_entity_poly.pdbx_seq_one_letter_code
_entity_poly.pdbx_strand_id
1 'polypeptide(L)'
;MTCWTIFFALNVVAVAQTDTPQNKLPESAAGRRVAAYIESFNSGNEATVREFQDKNFASALLQRRPEAERMQMYRQIHGNLGRLTLRRVLTAENDAISILVTAANGESLRCDFSFDAEGQYKITGLSIDQTEVGDEAVSDSPTPKSELELVNAVSAHLDKLVQADEFSGVVLLAKNGMPIFQRAYGFANQAYEVFNRIDTKFNLGSINKIFTKIAICQLAEQGKLSFDDPLGKHLPNYPNQNAAEKVTILHLLNMSSGIGDIFNDKYANLPKERLRTINDYLPLFASDSLAFEPGARRRYSNGGYIVLGAIIEAVSGEDYFDCVRAHIFKPAGMENTDSYEADAATPNLATGYTLRAGGSGERRSNVYTKPARGSSAGGGYSTAEDLLKFTLALQNLKLLNSEYTKWLLAGMEAAPRAHAQKSTVPITEGDLGIAGGAPGINAILELDVASGYTLIVLSNYDPPSAEKVGRQIRAWLPRLEN
;
A
#
# COMPACT_ATOMS: atom_id res chain seq x y z
N MET A 1 65.54 -32.65 15.69
CA MET A 1 64.78 -32.80 14.43
C MET A 1 63.79 -33.92 14.63
N THR A 2 62.57 -33.60 15.05
CA THR A 2 61.39 -34.47 14.92
C THR A 2 60.14 -33.67 15.27
N CYS A 3 59.10 -33.93 14.49
CA CYS A 3 57.82 -33.25 14.40
C CYS A 3 56.86 -33.52 15.57
N TRP A 4 56.08 -32.48 15.89
CA TRP A 4 54.62 -32.41 16.17
C TRP A 4 53.96 -33.43 17.13
N THR A 5 53.31 -32.92 18.19
CA THR A 5 51.84 -32.61 18.25
C THR A 5 51.45 -32.43 19.72
N ILE A 6 51.02 -31.23 20.14
CA ILE A 6 50.34 -31.01 21.44
C ILE A 6 49.17 -30.05 21.22
N PHE A 7 47.99 -30.48 21.68
CA PHE A 7 46.73 -29.76 21.83
C PHE A 7 46.89 -28.41 22.55
N PHE A 8 46.14 -27.36 22.17
CA PHE A 8 45.46 -26.49 23.13
C PHE A 8 44.35 -25.60 22.53
N ALA A 9 43.28 -25.50 23.32
CA ALA A 9 42.39 -24.37 23.58
C ALA A 9 41.39 -23.85 22.52
N LEU A 10 40.12 -23.95 22.93
CA LEU A 10 39.04 -23.04 22.57
C LEU A 10 39.50 -21.58 22.53
N ASN A 11 39.15 -20.88 21.44
CA ASN A 11 38.73 -19.50 21.48
C ASN A 11 37.42 -19.40 20.71
N VAL A 12 36.32 -19.23 21.45
CA VAL A 12 35.07 -18.72 20.88
C VAL A 12 35.32 -17.25 20.59
N VAL A 13 35.67 -16.93 19.36
CA VAL A 13 35.49 -15.57 18.85
C VAL A 13 34.04 -15.49 18.42
N ALA A 14 33.20 -14.90 19.28
CA ALA A 14 31.92 -14.38 18.88
C ALA A 14 32.18 -13.33 17.78
N VAL A 15 31.97 -13.70 16.52
CA VAL A 15 31.82 -12.70 15.46
C VAL A 15 30.40 -12.17 15.60
N ALA A 16 30.23 -11.20 16.48
CA ALA A 16 29.15 -10.24 16.35
C ALA A 16 29.41 -9.46 15.04
N GLN A 17 28.80 -9.89 13.93
CA GLN A 17 28.65 -9.04 12.77
C GLN A 17 27.63 -7.95 13.14
N THR A 18 28.16 -6.89 13.73
CA THR A 18 27.51 -5.59 13.75
C THR A 18 27.74 -4.98 12.36
N ASP A 19 26.92 -5.38 11.38
CA ASP A 19 26.92 -4.66 10.11
C ASP A 19 26.36 -3.26 10.36
N THR A 20 27.28 -2.32 10.34
CA THR A 20 26.99 -0.88 10.39
C THR A 20 26.10 -0.54 9.18
N PRO A 21 25.12 0.37 9.30
CA PRO A 21 24.34 0.81 8.15
C PRO A 21 25.28 1.34 7.06
N GLN A 22 25.45 0.59 5.97
CA GLN A 22 26.30 1.01 4.87
C GLN A 22 25.51 2.00 4.01
N ASN A 23 25.73 3.29 4.24
CA ASN A 23 25.27 4.39 3.36
C ASN A 23 26.10 4.45 2.06
N LYS A 24 26.79 3.36 1.69
CA LYS A 24 27.69 3.27 0.55
C LYS A 24 27.46 1.94 -0.16
N LEU A 25 27.34 2.01 -1.49
CA LEU A 25 27.24 0.83 -2.35
C LEU A 25 28.52 -0.03 -2.26
N PRO A 26 28.41 -1.36 -2.42
CA PRO A 26 29.57 -2.23 -2.43
C PRO A 26 30.50 -1.88 -3.60
N GLU A 27 31.81 -2.02 -3.42
CA GLU A 27 32.81 -1.81 -4.48
C GLU A 27 32.83 -2.96 -5.52
N SER A 28 31.81 -3.83 -5.53
CA SER A 28 31.66 -4.91 -6.50
C SER A 28 31.28 -4.38 -7.89
N ALA A 29 31.38 -5.23 -8.91
CA ALA A 29 30.93 -4.87 -10.26
C ALA A 29 29.44 -4.48 -10.29
N ALA A 30 28.60 -5.22 -9.55
CA ALA A 30 27.19 -4.92 -9.36
C ALA A 30 26.99 -3.57 -8.64
N GLY A 31 27.69 -3.31 -7.54
CA GLY A 31 27.55 -2.06 -6.79
C GLY A 31 27.99 -0.81 -7.56
N ARG A 32 29.09 -0.90 -8.31
CA ARG A 32 29.50 0.17 -9.25
C ARG A 32 28.45 0.43 -10.33
N ARG A 33 27.73 -0.61 -10.77
CA ARG A 33 26.69 -0.47 -11.79
C ARG A 33 25.42 0.18 -11.24
N VAL A 34 25.05 -0.12 -10.00
CA VAL A 34 24.00 0.62 -9.28
C VAL A 34 24.36 2.09 -9.12
N ALA A 35 25.62 2.38 -8.75
CA ALA A 35 26.09 3.77 -8.61
C ALA A 35 25.98 4.53 -9.94
N ALA A 36 26.44 3.91 -11.03
CA ALA A 36 26.35 4.49 -12.37
C ALA A 36 24.89 4.63 -12.86
N TYR A 37 23.98 3.76 -12.45
CA TYR A 37 22.55 3.94 -12.72
C TYR A 37 22.01 5.19 -12.03
N ILE A 38 22.29 5.38 -10.74
CA ILE A 38 21.84 6.56 -9.98
C ILE A 38 22.41 7.84 -10.61
N GLU A 39 23.69 7.85 -10.95
CA GLU A 39 24.35 8.99 -11.62
C GLU A 39 23.69 9.29 -12.98
N SER A 40 23.51 8.26 -13.80
CA SER A 40 22.83 8.39 -15.09
C SER A 40 21.41 8.92 -14.94
N PHE A 41 20.63 8.40 -14.01
CA PHE A 41 19.27 8.85 -13.74
C PHE A 41 19.25 10.32 -13.33
N ASN A 42 20.12 10.69 -12.37
CA ASN A 42 20.25 12.04 -11.82
C ASN A 42 20.83 13.09 -12.78
N SER A 43 21.39 12.66 -13.91
CA SER A 43 21.92 13.57 -14.92
C SER A 43 20.83 14.44 -15.56
N GLY A 44 19.57 13.99 -15.56
CA GLY A 44 18.49 14.63 -16.30
C GLY A 44 18.69 14.59 -17.82
N ASN A 45 19.75 13.95 -18.32
CA ASN A 45 20.16 13.98 -19.71
C ASN A 45 19.80 12.67 -20.40
N GLU A 46 18.87 12.75 -21.36
CA GLU A 46 18.39 11.58 -22.09
C GLU A 46 19.49 10.82 -22.85
N ALA A 47 20.50 11.50 -23.39
CA ALA A 47 21.59 10.84 -24.10
C ALA A 47 22.44 10.00 -23.14
N THR A 48 22.74 10.54 -21.96
CA THR A 48 23.46 9.83 -20.89
C THR A 48 22.68 8.60 -20.42
N VAL A 49 21.36 8.72 -20.28
CA VAL A 49 20.48 7.59 -19.90
C VAL A 49 20.42 6.52 -20.97
N ARG A 50 20.32 6.89 -22.25
CA ARG A 50 20.36 5.93 -23.35
C ARG A 50 21.68 5.17 -23.38
N GLU A 51 22.80 5.89 -23.34
CA GLU A 51 24.13 5.28 -23.33
C GLU A 51 24.31 4.33 -22.14
N PHE A 52 23.84 4.74 -20.96
CA PHE A 52 23.86 3.87 -19.79
C PHE A 52 23.04 2.60 -20.01
N GLN A 53 21.80 2.71 -20.49
CA GLN A 53 20.91 1.57 -20.73
C GLN A 53 21.51 0.60 -21.76
N ASP A 54 21.98 1.10 -22.90
CA ASP A 54 22.54 0.27 -23.97
C ASP A 54 23.79 -0.49 -23.53
N LYS A 55 24.63 0.16 -22.71
CA LYS A 55 25.88 -0.44 -22.21
C LYS A 55 25.65 -1.41 -21.06
N ASN A 56 24.72 -1.12 -20.16
CA ASN A 56 24.61 -1.79 -18.86
C ASN A 56 23.43 -2.74 -18.73
N PHE A 57 22.39 -2.63 -19.55
CA PHE A 57 21.24 -3.55 -19.48
C PHE A 57 21.47 -4.77 -20.37
N ALA A 58 20.94 -5.91 -19.95
CA ALA A 58 20.93 -7.12 -20.76
C ALA A 58 19.99 -6.95 -21.97
N SER A 59 20.37 -7.51 -23.12
CA SER A 59 19.59 -7.37 -24.37
C SER A 59 18.15 -7.85 -24.21
N ALA A 60 17.93 -8.93 -23.44
CA ALA A 60 16.59 -9.44 -23.13
C ALA A 60 15.72 -8.44 -22.35
N LEU A 61 16.31 -7.59 -21.50
CA LEU A 61 15.59 -6.54 -20.78
C LEU A 61 15.24 -5.38 -21.73
N LEU A 62 16.18 -4.96 -22.59
CA LEU A 62 15.96 -3.90 -23.58
C LEU A 62 14.90 -4.27 -24.62
N GLN A 63 14.80 -5.55 -25.00
CA GLN A 63 13.79 -6.04 -25.96
C GLN A 63 12.36 -6.04 -25.42
N ARG A 64 12.15 -5.97 -24.10
CA ARG A 64 10.80 -5.94 -23.50
C ARG A 64 10.04 -4.65 -23.81
N ARG A 65 10.76 -3.55 -24.05
CA ARG A 65 10.17 -2.23 -24.33
C ARG A 65 11.01 -1.45 -25.35
N PRO A 66 10.41 -0.94 -26.43
CA PRO A 66 11.09 -0.06 -27.37
C PRO A 66 11.77 1.13 -26.67
N GLU A 67 12.85 1.64 -27.26
CA GLU A 67 13.59 2.77 -26.69
C GLU A 67 12.71 3.99 -26.42
N ALA A 68 11.83 4.33 -27.37
CA ALA A 68 10.92 5.46 -27.23
C ALA A 68 10.05 5.36 -25.95
N GLU A 69 9.53 4.17 -25.64
CA GLU A 69 8.76 3.93 -24.42
C GLU A 69 9.63 4.00 -23.17
N ARG A 70 10.83 3.39 -23.19
CA ARG A 70 11.78 3.48 -22.06
C ARG A 70 12.14 4.93 -21.74
N MET A 71 12.36 5.75 -22.76
CA MET A 71 12.68 7.17 -22.59
C MET A 71 11.48 8.01 -22.17
N GLN A 72 10.26 7.66 -22.62
CA GLN A 72 9.03 8.27 -22.08
C GLN A 72 8.86 7.95 -20.60
N MET A 73 9.05 6.69 -20.19
CA MET A 73 9.00 6.29 -18.78
C MET A 73 10.06 7.02 -17.96
N TYR A 74 11.30 7.10 -18.45
CA TYR A 74 12.35 7.89 -17.79
C TYR A 74 11.91 9.34 -17.57
N ARG A 75 11.38 10.02 -18.60
CA ARG A 75 10.89 11.41 -18.47
C ARG A 75 9.81 11.56 -17.41
N GLN A 76 8.86 10.63 -17.36
CA GLN A 76 7.79 10.64 -16.35
C GLN A 76 8.35 10.42 -14.94
N ILE A 77 9.17 9.39 -14.78
CA ILE A 77 9.73 8.99 -13.48
C ILE A 77 10.67 10.09 -12.96
N HIS A 78 11.63 10.55 -13.77
CA HIS A 78 12.53 11.63 -13.39
C HIS A 78 11.80 12.97 -13.22
N GLY A 79 10.79 13.26 -14.03
CA GLY A 79 9.95 14.46 -13.88
C GLY A 79 9.18 14.49 -12.56
N ASN A 80 8.71 13.33 -12.09
CA ASN A 80 7.98 13.21 -10.83
C ASN A 80 8.89 13.17 -9.61
N LEU A 81 9.98 12.40 -9.69
CA LEU A 81 10.86 12.11 -8.54
C LEU A 81 12.00 13.12 -8.40
N GLY A 82 12.45 13.73 -9.49
CA GLY A 82 13.68 14.51 -9.53
C GLY A 82 14.91 13.66 -9.20
N ARG A 83 15.84 14.19 -8.40
CA ARG A 83 17.11 13.50 -8.08
C ARG A 83 16.91 12.41 -7.02
N LEU A 84 17.53 11.25 -7.23
CA LEU A 84 17.62 10.16 -6.25
C LEU A 84 18.89 10.28 -5.42
N THR A 85 18.76 10.20 -4.10
CA THR A 85 19.87 10.18 -3.16
C THR A 85 19.89 8.82 -2.45
N LEU A 86 20.99 8.06 -2.58
CA LEU A 86 21.16 6.81 -1.84
C LEU A 86 21.07 7.10 -0.34
N ARG A 87 20.18 6.38 0.34
CA ARG A 87 20.11 6.39 1.81
C ARG A 87 20.81 5.18 2.38
N ARG A 88 20.45 3.99 1.91
CA ARG A 88 20.91 2.73 2.49
C ARG A 88 20.93 1.62 1.46
N VAL A 89 21.91 0.72 1.58
CA VAL A 89 21.87 -0.58 0.90
C VAL A 89 21.07 -1.56 1.77
N LEU A 90 19.99 -2.11 1.23
CA LEU A 90 19.10 -3.04 1.94
C LEU A 90 19.64 -4.47 1.87
N THR A 91 20.00 -4.92 0.66
CA THR A 91 20.67 -6.20 0.42
C THR A 91 21.73 -6.02 -0.66
N ALA A 92 22.83 -6.77 -0.55
CA ALA A 92 23.92 -6.77 -1.52
C ALA A 92 24.45 -8.19 -1.70
N GLU A 93 23.87 -8.90 -2.66
CA GLU A 93 24.27 -10.23 -3.10
C GLU A 93 25.01 -10.13 -4.45
N ASN A 94 25.58 -11.23 -4.92
CA ASN A 94 26.36 -11.21 -6.17
C ASN A 94 25.49 -10.93 -7.41
N ASP A 95 24.26 -11.43 -7.42
CA ASP A 95 23.30 -11.33 -8.53
C ASP A 95 22.14 -10.37 -8.24
N ALA A 96 22.05 -9.79 -7.05
CA ALA A 96 21.02 -8.83 -6.69
C ALA A 96 21.49 -7.74 -5.71
N ILE A 97 21.06 -6.50 -5.93
CA ILE A 97 21.28 -5.39 -4.99
C ILE A 97 19.96 -4.66 -4.79
N SER A 98 19.54 -4.47 -3.54
CA SER A 98 18.37 -3.67 -3.18
C SER A 98 18.83 -2.44 -2.42
N ILE A 99 18.34 -1.26 -2.81
CA ILE A 99 18.69 0.00 -2.16
C ILE A 99 17.46 0.80 -1.77
N LEU A 100 17.61 1.62 -0.75
CA LEU A 100 16.67 2.67 -0.41
C LEU A 100 17.25 4.01 -0.88
N VAL A 101 16.47 4.75 -1.65
CA VAL A 101 16.80 6.11 -2.11
C VAL A 101 15.72 7.09 -1.67
N THR A 102 16.09 8.35 -1.46
CA THR A 102 15.14 9.45 -1.34
C THR A 102 15.15 10.26 -2.61
N ALA A 103 13.98 10.45 -3.21
CA ALA A 103 13.75 11.32 -4.34
C ALA A 103 13.69 12.81 -3.92
N ALA A 104 13.91 13.73 -4.86
CA ALA A 104 13.89 15.16 -4.59
C ALA A 104 12.50 15.68 -4.20
N ASN A 105 11.45 14.95 -4.59
CA ASN A 105 10.07 15.20 -4.17
C ASN A 105 9.76 14.69 -2.74
N GLY A 106 10.75 14.11 -2.04
CA GLY A 106 10.62 13.61 -0.67
C GLY A 106 10.14 12.17 -0.54
N GLU A 107 9.85 11.48 -1.65
CA GLU A 107 9.49 10.06 -1.62
C GLU A 107 10.70 9.19 -1.28
N SER A 108 10.50 8.17 -0.45
CA SER A 108 11.46 7.08 -0.30
C SER A 108 11.06 5.91 -1.19
N LEU A 109 12.02 5.44 -1.95
CA LEU A 109 11.85 4.42 -2.97
C LEU A 109 12.81 3.27 -2.67
N ARG A 110 12.31 2.05 -2.80
CA ARG A 110 13.16 0.87 -2.91
C ARG A 110 13.43 0.63 -4.38
N CYS A 111 14.70 0.52 -4.72
CA CYS A 111 15.13 0.11 -6.04
C CYS A 111 15.79 -1.28 -5.92
N ASP A 112 15.23 -2.28 -6.58
CA ASP A 112 15.82 -3.62 -6.65
C ASP A 112 16.45 -3.83 -8.03
N PHE A 113 17.71 -4.27 -8.02
CA PHE A 113 18.49 -4.57 -9.22
C PHE A 113 18.81 -6.06 -9.24
N SER A 114 18.63 -6.69 -10.39
CA SER A 114 19.10 -8.05 -10.66
C SER A 114 20.16 -8.03 -11.75
N PHE A 115 21.17 -8.89 -11.64
CA PHE A 115 22.33 -8.94 -12.51
C PHE A 115 22.56 -10.34 -13.08
N ASP A 116 23.16 -10.40 -14.26
CA ASP A 116 23.76 -11.63 -14.78
C ASP A 116 25.17 -11.80 -14.19
N ALA A 117 25.29 -12.57 -13.10
CA ALA A 117 26.55 -12.78 -12.39
C ALA A 117 27.62 -13.51 -13.23
N GLU A 118 27.21 -14.26 -14.25
CA GLU A 118 28.11 -14.95 -15.18
C GLU A 118 28.40 -14.10 -16.44
N GLY A 119 27.47 -13.24 -16.85
CA GLY A 119 27.53 -12.38 -18.03
C GLY A 119 27.87 -10.91 -17.76
N GLN A 120 29.03 -10.66 -17.13
CA GLN A 120 29.59 -9.31 -16.90
C GLN A 120 28.74 -8.39 -15.99
N TYR A 121 27.82 -8.94 -15.19
CA TYR A 121 26.93 -8.21 -14.28
C TYR A 121 25.99 -7.22 -15.00
N LYS A 122 25.55 -7.50 -16.22
CA LYS A 122 24.53 -6.65 -16.87
C LYS A 122 23.23 -6.69 -16.08
N ILE A 123 22.51 -5.56 -16.03
CA ILE A 123 21.23 -5.46 -15.33
C ILE A 123 20.17 -6.25 -16.12
N THR A 124 19.62 -7.28 -15.48
CA THR A 124 18.56 -8.16 -16.02
C THR A 124 17.18 -7.79 -15.49
N GLY A 125 17.12 -7.05 -14.38
CA GLY A 125 15.89 -6.55 -13.77
C GLY A 125 16.13 -5.25 -12.99
N LEU A 126 15.15 -4.36 -13.04
CA LEU A 126 15.08 -3.14 -12.24
C LEU A 126 13.62 -2.90 -11.84
N SER A 127 13.33 -2.86 -10.55
CA SER A 127 12.08 -2.32 -10.01
C SER A 127 12.36 -1.05 -9.21
N ILE A 128 11.39 -0.13 -9.23
CA ILE A 128 11.38 1.06 -8.38
C ILE A 128 10.00 1.07 -7.77
N ASP A 129 9.93 0.70 -6.50
CA ASP A 129 8.69 0.63 -5.75
C ASP A 129 8.69 1.74 -4.70
N GLN A 130 7.56 2.45 -4.60
CA GLN A 130 7.35 3.37 -3.49
C GLN A 130 7.30 2.54 -2.21
N THR A 131 8.27 2.73 -1.33
CA THR A 131 8.22 2.10 -0.02
C THR A 131 7.39 2.95 0.91
N GLU A 132 6.59 2.30 1.75
CA GLU A 132 6.28 2.89 3.05
C GLU A 132 7.61 3.22 3.71
N VAL A 133 7.88 4.51 3.89
CA VAL A 133 9.11 5.03 4.50
C VAL A 133 9.22 4.43 5.91
N GLY A 134 9.92 3.31 6.02
CA GLY A 134 10.55 2.88 7.25
C GLY A 134 11.71 3.83 7.52
N ASP A 135 11.58 4.61 8.60
CA ASP A 135 12.61 5.42 9.22
C ASP A 135 13.25 6.50 8.32
N GLU A 136 12.66 7.72 8.34
CA GLU A 136 13.34 9.03 8.41
C GLU A 136 12.57 10.15 7.67
N ALA A 137 11.63 10.75 8.39
CA ALA A 137 11.49 12.19 8.58
C ALA A 137 10.52 12.39 9.76
N VAL A 138 10.90 11.82 10.90
CA VAL A 138 10.29 12.17 12.18
C VAL A 138 10.92 13.51 12.55
N SER A 139 10.10 14.53 12.79
CA SER A 139 10.54 15.78 13.40
C SER A 139 11.49 15.50 14.56
N ASP A 140 12.62 16.21 14.65
CA ASP A 140 13.55 16.27 15.80
C ASP A 140 12.88 16.71 17.13
N SER A 141 11.55 16.78 17.17
CA SER A 141 10.79 17.05 18.37
C SER A 141 11.02 15.91 19.37
N PRO A 142 11.35 16.22 20.63
CA PRO A 142 11.58 15.20 21.65
C PRO A 142 10.37 14.27 21.77
N THR A 143 10.63 12.97 21.90
CA THR A 143 9.59 11.96 22.09
C THR A 143 8.77 12.31 23.34
N PRO A 144 7.44 12.44 23.21
CA PRO A 144 6.55 12.66 24.34
C PRO A 144 6.71 11.59 25.42
N LYS A 145 6.79 12.01 26.69
CA LYS A 145 6.99 11.11 27.84
C LYS A 145 5.70 10.78 28.58
N SER A 146 4.60 11.43 28.22
CA SER A 146 3.27 11.19 28.77
C SER A 146 2.19 11.31 27.68
N GLU A 147 1.01 10.78 27.95
CA GLU A 147 -0.14 10.88 27.02
C GLU A 147 -0.54 12.34 26.77
N LEU A 148 -0.48 13.19 27.80
CA LEU A 148 -0.74 14.63 27.66
C LEU A 148 0.29 15.31 26.75
N GLU A 149 1.58 14.99 26.92
CA GLU A 149 2.62 15.50 26.02
C GLU A 149 2.43 15.00 24.59
N LEU A 150 1.99 13.74 24.41
CA LEU A 150 1.71 13.15 23.11
C LEU A 150 0.58 13.89 22.40
N VAL A 151 -0.55 14.08 23.09
CA VAL A 151 -1.71 14.84 22.59
C VAL A 151 -1.32 16.27 22.18
N ASN A 152 -0.50 16.94 22.99
CA ASN A 152 -0.03 18.30 22.69
C ASN A 152 0.91 18.32 21.48
N ALA A 153 1.84 17.36 21.38
CA ALA A 153 2.75 17.24 20.24
C ALA A 153 1.99 16.96 18.92
N VAL A 154 1.00 16.06 18.97
CA VAL A 154 0.10 15.76 17.85
C VAL A 154 -0.64 17.02 17.40
N SER A 155 -1.25 17.75 18.34
CA SER A 155 -1.96 19.00 18.01
C SER A 155 -1.04 20.02 17.35
N ALA A 156 0.12 20.30 17.96
CA ALA A 156 1.04 21.32 17.47
C ALA A 156 1.62 20.97 16.09
N HIS A 157 1.82 19.69 15.80
CA HIS A 157 2.25 19.23 14.49
C HIS A 157 1.17 19.41 13.43
N LEU A 158 -0.07 19.03 13.73
CA LEU A 158 -1.20 19.21 12.83
C LEU A 158 -1.47 20.69 12.56
N ASP A 159 -1.41 21.54 13.58
CA ASP A 159 -1.56 22.99 13.41
C ASP A 159 -0.54 23.57 12.42
N LYS A 160 0.73 23.10 12.48
CA LYS A 160 1.77 23.49 11.51
C LYS A 160 1.46 23.01 10.10
N LEU A 161 1.04 21.75 9.93
CA LEU A 161 0.70 21.21 8.61
C LEU A 161 -0.51 21.93 7.99
N VAL A 162 -1.50 22.27 8.80
CA VAL A 162 -2.69 23.00 8.36
C VAL A 162 -2.33 24.44 7.97
N GLN A 163 -1.49 25.12 8.75
CA GLN A 163 -0.98 26.45 8.39
C GLN A 163 -0.17 26.44 7.09
N ALA A 164 0.55 25.36 6.82
CA ALA A 164 1.30 25.17 5.58
C ALA A 164 0.44 24.67 4.40
N ASP A 165 -0.87 24.49 4.59
CA ASP A 165 -1.79 23.88 3.61
C ASP A 165 -1.31 22.50 3.12
N GLU A 166 -0.74 21.71 4.03
CA GLU A 166 -0.26 20.34 3.80
C GLU A 166 -1.22 19.27 4.34
N PHE A 167 -2.20 19.66 5.17
CA PHE A 167 -3.20 18.75 5.73
C PHE A 167 -4.59 19.38 5.83
N SER A 168 -5.61 18.61 5.44
CA SER A 168 -7.02 18.89 5.66
C SER A 168 -7.73 17.56 5.84
N GLY A 169 -8.37 17.34 6.98
CA GLY A 169 -8.78 16.00 7.37
C GLY A 169 -9.22 15.83 8.81
N VAL A 170 -9.35 14.57 9.23
CA VAL A 170 -9.64 14.16 10.61
C VAL A 170 -8.55 13.23 11.09
N VAL A 171 -8.10 13.44 12.33
CA VAL A 171 -7.15 12.55 13.02
C VAL A 171 -7.80 12.03 14.29
N LEU A 172 -7.73 10.72 14.49
CA LEU A 172 -8.13 10.03 15.72
C LEU A 172 -6.97 9.16 16.20
N LEU A 173 -6.57 9.35 17.45
CA LEU A 173 -5.67 8.44 18.17
C LEU A 173 -6.43 7.90 19.38
N ALA A 174 -6.50 6.58 19.50
CA ALA A 174 -7.13 5.88 20.60
C ALA A 174 -6.13 5.00 21.33
N LYS A 175 -6.37 4.80 22.63
CA LYS A 175 -5.66 3.88 23.50
C LYS A 175 -6.67 2.91 24.10
N ASN A 176 -6.46 1.61 23.92
CA ASN A 176 -7.33 0.54 24.39
C ASN A 176 -8.81 0.76 23.99
N GLY A 177 -9.03 1.19 22.75
CA GLY A 177 -10.36 1.47 22.21
C GLY A 177 -10.99 2.82 22.59
N MET A 178 -10.32 3.61 23.44
CA MET A 178 -10.82 4.91 23.88
C MET A 178 -10.08 6.05 23.16
N PRO A 179 -10.76 6.97 22.46
CA PRO A 179 -10.12 8.13 21.86
C PRO A 179 -9.40 8.99 22.92
N ILE A 180 -8.10 9.23 22.72
CA ILE A 180 -7.28 10.15 23.52
C ILE A 180 -6.99 11.45 22.75
N PHE A 181 -7.15 11.42 21.42
CA PHE A 181 -7.13 12.58 20.54
C PHE A 181 -8.15 12.38 19.42
N GLN A 182 -8.98 13.40 19.15
CA GLN A 182 -9.86 13.41 17.99
C GLN A 182 -10.10 14.85 17.56
N ARG A 183 -9.65 15.21 16.35
CA ARG A 183 -9.81 16.56 15.81
C ARG A 183 -10.01 16.57 14.31
N ALA A 184 -10.73 17.59 13.85
CA ALA A 184 -10.95 17.89 12.45
C ALA A 184 -10.26 19.20 12.06
N TYR A 185 -9.72 19.24 10.85
CA TYR A 185 -8.85 20.31 10.35
C TYR A 185 -9.19 20.63 8.90
N GLY A 186 -9.06 21.90 8.51
CA GLY A 186 -9.27 22.33 7.12
C GLY A 186 -10.72 22.22 6.64
N PHE A 187 -10.90 22.20 5.32
CA PHE A 187 -12.20 22.24 4.68
C PHE A 187 -12.62 20.86 4.16
N ALA A 188 -13.86 20.46 4.47
CA ALA A 188 -14.54 19.37 3.78
C ALA A 188 -14.89 19.77 2.34
N ASN A 189 -15.19 21.05 2.13
CA ASN A 189 -15.40 21.64 0.82
C ASN A 189 -14.85 23.08 0.81
N GLN A 190 -13.79 23.30 0.03
CA GLN A 190 -13.14 24.61 -0.11
C GLN A 190 -14.01 25.62 -0.87
N ALA A 191 -14.79 25.19 -1.88
CA ALA A 191 -15.57 26.09 -2.73
C ALA A 191 -16.75 26.74 -1.97
N TYR A 192 -17.29 26.03 -0.98
CA TYR A 192 -18.37 26.51 -0.12
C TYR A 192 -17.92 26.82 1.31
N GLU A 193 -16.62 26.85 1.56
CA GLU A 193 -16.02 27.15 2.88
C GLU A 193 -16.59 26.28 4.01
N VAL A 194 -16.91 25.02 3.71
CA VAL A 194 -17.43 24.06 4.70
C VAL A 194 -16.27 23.40 5.41
N PHE A 195 -16.12 23.65 6.71
CA PHE A 195 -15.09 23.03 7.54
C PHE A 195 -15.31 21.54 7.72
N ASN A 196 -14.21 20.80 7.84
CA ASN A 196 -14.25 19.43 8.32
C ASN A 196 -14.79 19.37 9.75
N ARG A 197 -15.49 18.29 10.06
CA ARG A 197 -15.95 17.92 11.38
C ARG A 197 -15.50 16.50 11.69
N ILE A 198 -15.56 16.11 12.95
CA ILE A 198 -15.14 14.76 13.38
C ILE A 198 -15.98 13.65 12.72
N ASP A 199 -17.21 13.97 12.28
CA ASP A 199 -18.15 13.10 11.59
C ASP A 199 -18.09 13.24 10.04
N THR A 200 -17.15 14.01 9.50
CA THR A 200 -16.95 14.10 8.06
C THR A 200 -16.53 12.74 7.49
N LYS A 201 -17.18 12.33 6.41
CA LYS A 201 -16.93 11.10 5.67
C LYS A 201 -15.86 11.34 4.62
N PHE A 202 -14.76 10.60 4.68
CA PHE A 202 -13.66 10.68 3.73
C PHE A 202 -13.61 9.42 2.88
N ASN A 203 -13.16 9.58 1.64
CA ASN A 203 -12.90 8.43 0.79
C ASN A 203 -11.71 7.66 1.36
N LEU A 204 -11.85 6.34 1.50
CA LEU A 204 -10.84 5.51 2.14
C LEU A 204 -9.80 4.94 1.17
N GLY A 205 -9.97 5.17 -0.14
CA GLY A 205 -9.15 4.54 -1.16
C GLY A 205 -9.11 3.02 -0.97
N SER A 206 -7.90 2.46 -0.91
CA SER A 206 -7.68 1.02 -0.82
C SER A 206 -7.98 0.37 0.52
N ILE A 207 -8.29 1.12 1.58
CA ILE A 207 -8.67 0.51 2.87
C ILE A 207 -9.89 -0.40 2.71
N ASN A 208 -10.83 -0.09 1.79
CA ASN A 208 -12.03 -0.91 1.60
C ASN A 208 -11.74 -2.38 1.24
N LYS A 209 -10.54 -2.70 0.75
CA LYS A 209 -10.12 -4.09 0.48
C LYS A 209 -10.24 -4.99 1.70
N ILE A 210 -10.06 -4.46 2.92
CA ILE A 210 -10.23 -5.26 4.12
C ILE A 210 -11.66 -5.76 4.30
N PHE A 211 -12.67 -4.96 3.92
CA PHE A 211 -14.06 -5.37 4.01
C PHE A 211 -14.38 -6.47 3.00
N THR A 212 -13.85 -6.37 1.77
CA THR A 212 -13.92 -7.45 0.77
C THR A 212 -13.26 -8.73 1.28
N LYS A 213 -12.09 -8.62 1.92
CA LYS A 213 -11.36 -9.75 2.51
C LYS A 213 -12.20 -10.42 3.62
N ILE A 214 -12.82 -9.63 4.50
CA ILE A 214 -13.71 -10.12 5.56
C ILE A 214 -14.93 -10.83 4.98
N ALA A 215 -15.59 -10.27 3.97
CA ALA A 215 -16.76 -10.90 3.34
C ALA A 215 -16.41 -12.28 2.75
N ILE A 216 -15.26 -12.40 2.10
CA ILE A 216 -14.76 -13.70 1.59
C ILE A 216 -14.48 -14.68 2.74
N CYS A 217 -13.86 -14.22 3.84
CA CYS A 217 -13.68 -15.04 5.04
C CYS A 217 -15.01 -15.51 5.63
N GLN A 218 -16.01 -14.63 5.75
CA GLN A 218 -17.34 -14.98 6.28
C GLN A 218 -18.02 -16.05 5.41
N LEU A 219 -17.90 -15.96 4.09
CA LEU A 219 -18.40 -16.99 3.17
C LEU A 219 -17.64 -18.32 3.32
N ALA A 220 -16.33 -18.27 3.56
CA ALA A 220 -15.51 -19.45 3.84
C ALA A 220 -15.87 -20.11 5.18
N GLU A 221 -16.07 -19.32 6.25
CA GLU A 221 -16.54 -19.79 7.57
C GLU A 221 -17.89 -20.51 7.47
N GLN A 222 -18.76 -20.04 6.58
CA GLN A 222 -20.06 -20.64 6.31
C GLN A 222 -19.97 -21.90 5.42
N GLY A 223 -18.76 -22.29 4.98
CA GLY A 223 -18.54 -23.41 4.07
C GLY A 223 -19.08 -23.19 2.65
N LYS A 224 -19.40 -21.95 2.27
CA LYS A 224 -19.96 -21.63 0.94
C LYS A 224 -18.89 -21.57 -0.15
N LEU A 225 -17.64 -21.31 0.22
CA LEU A 225 -16.49 -21.34 -0.67
C LEU A 225 -15.25 -21.86 0.06
N SER A 226 -14.24 -22.28 -0.71
CA SER A 226 -12.88 -22.57 -0.22
C SER A 226 -11.89 -21.59 -0.84
N PHE A 227 -10.81 -21.25 -0.13
CA PHE A 227 -9.74 -20.42 -0.69
C PHE A 227 -9.00 -21.08 -1.86
N ASP A 228 -9.02 -22.41 -1.93
CA ASP A 228 -8.45 -23.19 -3.04
C ASP A 228 -9.39 -23.31 -4.24
N ASP A 229 -10.63 -22.82 -4.12
CA ASP A 229 -11.56 -22.88 -5.23
C ASP A 229 -11.01 -22.07 -6.41
N PRO A 230 -11.00 -22.66 -7.63
CA PRO A 230 -10.68 -21.90 -8.83
C PRO A 230 -11.78 -20.88 -9.08
N LEU A 231 -11.39 -19.72 -9.63
CA LEU A 231 -12.25 -18.61 -9.95
C LEU A 231 -13.49 -19.04 -10.74
N GLY A 232 -13.29 -19.88 -11.76
CA GLY A 232 -14.34 -20.37 -12.65
C GLY A 232 -15.40 -21.21 -11.96
N LYS A 233 -15.12 -21.77 -10.77
CA LYS A 233 -16.15 -22.48 -9.97
C LYS A 233 -17.28 -21.54 -9.56
N HIS A 234 -16.94 -20.30 -9.22
CA HIS A 234 -17.89 -19.29 -8.74
C HIS A 234 -18.33 -18.34 -9.85
N LEU A 235 -17.49 -18.13 -10.87
CA LEU A 235 -17.79 -17.32 -12.05
C LEU A 235 -17.62 -18.15 -13.35
N PRO A 236 -18.55 -19.06 -13.69
CA PRO A 236 -18.40 -19.98 -14.82
C PRO A 236 -18.29 -19.28 -16.19
N ASN A 237 -18.81 -18.06 -16.30
CA ASN A 237 -18.77 -17.26 -17.52
C ASN A 237 -17.62 -16.24 -17.53
N TYR A 238 -16.58 -16.42 -16.69
CA TYR A 238 -15.45 -15.50 -16.65
C TYR A 238 -14.73 -15.45 -18.02
N PRO A 239 -14.49 -14.25 -18.62
CA PRO A 239 -14.05 -14.16 -20.01
C PRO A 239 -12.70 -14.83 -20.31
N ASN A 240 -11.74 -14.75 -19.39
CA ASN A 240 -10.44 -15.40 -19.54
C ASN A 240 -10.47 -16.82 -18.93
N GLN A 241 -10.56 -17.85 -19.76
CA GLN A 241 -10.63 -19.25 -19.33
C GLN A 241 -9.37 -19.72 -18.58
N ASN A 242 -8.18 -19.28 -19.00
CA ASN A 242 -6.93 -19.60 -18.29
C ASN A 242 -6.94 -19.03 -16.85
N ALA A 243 -7.49 -17.82 -16.67
CA ALA A 243 -7.70 -17.26 -15.35
C ALA A 243 -8.78 -18.03 -14.57
N ALA A 244 -9.89 -18.37 -15.22
CA ALA A 244 -10.99 -19.12 -14.61
C ALA A 244 -10.53 -20.48 -14.04
N GLU A 245 -9.63 -21.16 -14.75
CA GLU A 245 -9.11 -22.49 -14.35
C GLU A 245 -8.01 -22.42 -13.29
N LYS A 246 -7.07 -21.47 -13.39
CA LYS A 246 -5.84 -21.46 -12.58
C LYS A 246 -5.83 -20.49 -11.40
N VAL A 247 -6.60 -19.41 -11.46
CA VAL A 247 -6.62 -18.42 -10.38
C VAL A 247 -7.52 -18.95 -9.27
N THR A 248 -7.00 -19.07 -8.05
CA THR A 248 -7.80 -19.44 -6.88
C THR A 248 -8.22 -18.19 -6.10
N ILE A 249 -9.19 -18.34 -5.20
CA ILE A 249 -9.56 -17.28 -4.26
C ILE A 249 -8.36 -16.83 -3.42
N LEU A 250 -7.49 -17.75 -3.00
CA LEU A 250 -6.26 -17.43 -2.27
C LEU A 250 -5.31 -16.55 -3.10
N HIS A 251 -5.17 -16.84 -4.40
CA HIS A 251 -4.36 -16.02 -5.30
C HIS A 251 -4.88 -14.59 -5.41
N LEU A 252 -6.20 -14.39 -5.39
CA LEU A 252 -6.81 -13.06 -5.40
C LEU A 252 -6.57 -12.32 -4.08
N LEU A 253 -6.86 -12.98 -2.95
CA LEU A 253 -6.69 -12.41 -1.61
C LEU A 253 -5.23 -11.98 -1.37
N ASN A 254 -4.27 -12.80 -1.82
CA ASN A 254 -2.84 -12.60 -1.61
C ASN A 254 -2.13 -11.79 -2.71
N MET A 255 -2.88 -11.18 -3.64
CA MET A 255 -2.32 -10.39 -4.74
C MET A 255 -1.30 -11.16 -5.59
N SER A 256 -1.55 -12.45 -5.85
CA SER A 256 -0.65 -13.33 -6.62
C SER A 256 -1.34 -13.99 -7.83
N SER A 257 -2.50 -13.49 -8.24
CA SER A 257 -3.30 -14.07 -9.34
C SER A 257 -2.75 -13.84 -10.74
N GLY A 258 -1.91 -12.82 -10.95
CA GLY A 258 -1.51 -12.38 -12.28
C GLY A 258 -2.58 -11.55 -13.02
N ILE A 259 -3.77 -11.37 -12.45
CA ILE A 259 -4.83 -10.50 -13.00
C ILE A 259 -4.35 -9.04 -13.05
N GLY A 260 -4.74 -8.33 -14.10
CA GLY A 260 -4.40 -6.92 -14.35
C GLY A 260 -4.98 -5.94 -13.33
N ASP A 261 -4.71 -4.65 -13.54
CA ASP A 261 -5.31 -3.56 -12.77
C ASP A 261 -6.45 -2.88 -13.58
N ILE A 262 -7.34 -2.19 -12.88
CA ILE A 262 -8.39 -1.36 -13.51
C ILE A 262 -7.82 -0.07 -14.07
N PHE A 263 -6.76 0.49 -13.48
CA PHE A 263 -6.22 1.79 -13.89
C PHE A 263 -5.37 1.65 -15.15
N ASN A 264 -6.04 1.48 -16.29
CA ASN A 264 -5.48 1.28 -17.61
C ASN A 264 -6.16 2.19 -18.65
N ASP A 265 -5.78 2.09 -19.93
CA ASP A 265 -6.33 2.93 -21.01
C ASP A 265 -7.85 2.81 -21.15
N LYS A 266 -8.43 1.63 -20.90
CA LYS A 266 -9.90 1.45 -20.93
C LYS A 266 -10.54 2.27 -19.83
N TYR A 267 -9.98 2.25 -18.61
CA TYR A 267 -10.48 3.10 -17.52
C TYR A 267 -10.28 4.58 -17.84
N ALA A 268 -9.12 4.99 -18.34
CA ALA A 268 -8.84 6.39 -18.67
C ALA A 268 -9.88 6.96 -19.66
N ASN A 269 -10.22 6.19 -20.70
CA ASN A 269 -11.15 6.58 -21.75
C ASN A 269 -12.63 6.32 -21.44
N LEU A 270 -12.95 5.56 -20.39
CA LEU A 270 -14.33 5.30 -19.98
C LEU A 270 -14.93 6.52 -19.25
N PRO A 271 -16.17 6.94 -19.58
CA PRO A 271 -16.91 7.89 -18.78
C PRO A 271 -17.16 7.34 -17.36
N LYS A 272 -16.64 8.04 -16.34
CA LYS A 272 -16.53 7.53 -14.96
C LYS A 272 -17.89 7.35 -14.30
N GLU A 273 -18.91 8.06 -14.76
CA GLU A 273 -20.29 7.97 -14.30
C GLU A 273 -20.96 6.62 -14.61
N ARG A 274 -20.38 5.81 -15.50
CA ARG A 274 -20.85 4.46 -15.85
C ARG A 274 -20.41 3.37 -14.87
N LEU A 275 -19.50 3.69 -13.95
CA LEU A 275 -18.95 2.72 -12.99
C LEU A 275 -19.74 2.79 -11.68
N ARG A 276 -20.74 1.91 -11.53
CA ARG A 276 -21.66 1.92 -10.37
C ARG A 276 -21.76 0.57 -9.66
N THR A 277 -21.74 -0.52 -10.41
CA THR A 277 -21.82 -1.90 -9.91
C THR A 277 -20.47 -2.60 -10.09
N ILE A 278 -20.25 -3.73 -9.40
CA ILE A 278 -19.03 -4.53 -9.59
C ILE A 278 -18.87 -4.98 -11.04
N ASN A 279 -19.97 -5.38 -11.69
CA ASN A 279 -19.96 -5.85 -13.06
C ASN A 279 -19.52 -4.77 -14.07
N ASP A 280 -19.75 -3.49 -13.79
CA ASP A 280 -19.32 -2.39 -14.68
C ASP A 280 -17.79 -2.29 -14.80
N TYR A 281 -17.05 -2.78 -13.80
CA TYR A 281 -15.59 -2.75 -13.78
C TYR A 281 -14.94 -3.95 -14.50
N LEU A 282 -15.60 -5.10 -14.58
CA LEU A 282 -15.02 -6.32 -15.15
C LEU A 282 -14.54 -6.16 -16.61
N PRO A 283 -15.27 -5.48 -17.52
CA PRO A 283 -14.82 -5.26 -18.90
C PRO A 283 -13.48 -4.52 -19.04
N LEU A 284 -13.02 -3.83 -17.97
CA LEU A 284 -11.76 -3.10 -17.99
C LEU A 284 -10.53 -4.01 -17.96
N PHE A 285 -10.65 -5.27 -17.53
CA PHE A 285 -9.48 -6.15 -17.37
C PHE A 285 -9.77 -7.65 -17.46
N ALA A 286 -11.01 -8.11 -17.31
CA ALA A 286 -11.33 -9.53 -17.10
C ALA A 286 -11.01 -10.43 -18.32
N SER A 287 -10.98 -9.85 -19.52
CA SER A 287 -10.59 -10.52 -20.77
C SER A 287 -9.08 -10.60 -21.01
N ASP A 288 -8.29 -9.84 -20.25
CA ASP A 288 -6.88 -9.66 -20.55
C ASP A 288 -6.06 -10.87 -20.07
N SER A 289 -4.95 -11.16 -20.74
CA SER A 289 -4.04 -12.25 -20.36
C SER A 289 -3.45 -12.03 -18.97
N LEU A 290 -3.18 -13.14 -18.26
CA LEU A 290 -2.45 -13.09 -16.98
C LEU A 290 -1.04 -12.56 -17.21
N ALA A 291 -0.58 -11.66 -16.34
CA ALA A 291 0.76 -11.10 -16.43
C ALA A 291 1.87 -12.04 -15.94
N PHE A 292 1.50 -13.14 -15.28
CA PHE A 292 2.36 -14.21 -14.78
C PHE A 292 1.49 -15.38 -14.34
N GLU A 293 2.10 -16.56 -14.18
CA GLU A 293 1.40 -17.75 -13.66
C GLU A 293 0.90 -17.49 -12.23
N PRO A 294 -0.36 -17.82 -11.91
CA PRO A 294 -0.91 -17.62 -10.56
C PRO A 294 -0.06 -18.28 -9.48
N GLY A 295 0.19 -17.55 -8.40
CA GLY A 295 1.05 -17.99 -7.30
C GLY A 295 2.56 -17.77 -7.50
N ALA A 296 3.03 -17.52 -8.72
CA ALA A 296 4.47 -17.41 -9.00
C ALA A 296 5.14 -16.15 -8.42
N ARG A 297 4.38 -15.06 -8.25
CA ARG A 297 4.85 -13.80 -7.64
C ARG A 297 3.68 -13.00 -7.08
N ARG A 298 3.98 -11.96 -6.29
CA ARG A 298 3.00 -10.97 -5.83
C ARG A 298 3.03 -9.72 -6.71
N ARG A 299 1.86 -9.18 -7.05
CA ARG A 299 1.66 -7.90 -7.70
C ARG A 299 0.32 -7.33 -7.26
N TYR A 300 0.34 -6.12 -6.71
CA TYR A 300 -0.87 -5.38 -6.35
C TYR A 300 -1.87 -5.34 -7.53
N SER A 301 -3.14 -5.63 -7.28
CA SER A 301 -4.16 -5.68 -8.32
C SER A 301 -5.52 -5.25 -7.76
N ASN A 302 -6.01 -4.11 -8.23
CA ASN A 302 -7.41 -3.73 -8.01
C ASN A 302 -8.37 -4.67 -8.74
N GLY A 303 -7.99 -5.13 -9.94
CA GLY A 303 -8.79 -6.08 -10.71
C GLY A 303 -9.07 -7.37 -9.94
N GLY A 304 -8.07 -7.93 -9.26
CA GLY A 304 -8.24 -9.11 -8.42
C GLY A 304 -9.26 -8.93 -7.29
N TYR A 305 -9.30 -7.75 -6.66
CA TYR A 305 -10.30 -7.46 -5.62
C TYR A 305 -11.70 -7.17 -6.17
N ILE A 306 -11.80 -6.69 -7.41
CA ILE A 306 -13.08 -6.58 -8.13
C ILE A 306 -13.64 -7.96 -8.47
N VAL A 307 -12.76 -8.88 -8.85
CA VAL A 307 -13.15 -10.29 -9.03
C VAL A 307 -13.64 -10.91 -7.71
N LEU A 308 -12.99 -10.63 -6.57
CA LEU A 308 -13.51 -11.05 -5.27
C LEU A 308 -14.91 -10.44 -4.98
N GLY A 309 -15.15 -9.20 -5.39
CA GLY A 309 -16.49 -8.59 -5.33
C GLY A 309 -17.53 -9.39 -6.10
N ALA A 310 -17.21 -9.79 -7.34
CA ALA A 310 -18.11 -10.58 -8.18
C ALA A 310 -18.34 -12.00 -7.61
N ILE A 311 -17.31 -12.60 -6.99
CA ILE A 311 -17.46 -13.88 -6.27
C ILE A 311 -18.39 -13.71 -5.07
N ILE A 312 -18.27 -12.63 -4.30
CA ILE A 312 -19.18 -12.34 -3.18
C ILE A 312 -20.62 -12.30 -3.69
N GLU A 313 -20.90 -11.57 -4.77
CA GLU A 313 -22.24 -11.49 -5.36
C GLU A 313 -22.76 -12.87 -5.79
N ALA A 314 -21.95 -13.63 -6.52
CA ALA A 314 -22.32 -14.95 -7.02
C ALA A 314 -22.60 -15.98 -5.91
N VAL A 315 -21.80 -15.96 -4.83
CA VAL A 315 -21.89 -16.94 -3.75
C VAL A 315 -22.93 -16.56 -2.69
N SER A 316 -23.09 -15.26 -2.41
CA SER A 316 -24.08 -14.78 -1.44
C SER A 316 -25.48 -14.64 -2.03
N GLY A 317 -25.59 -14.34 -3.33
CA GLY A 317 -26.85 -13.93 -3.97
C GLY A 317 -27.27 -12.49 -3.64
N GLU A 318 -26.41 -11.71 -2.99
CA GLU A 318 -26.63 -10.32 -2.60
C GLU A 318 -25.76 -9.38 -3.47
N ASP A 319 -26.20 -8.14 -3.70
CA ASP A 319 -25.33 -7.09 -4.23
C ASP A 319 -24.12 -6.87 -3.29
N TYR A 320 -22.92 -6.64 -3.84
CA TYR A 320 -21.70 -6.54 -3.03
C TYR A 320 -21.82 -5.49 -1.91
N PHE A 321 -22.42 -4.33 -2.22
CA PHE A 321 -22.51 -3.23 -1.27
C PHE A 321 -23.54 -3.54 -0.18
N ASP A 322 -24.65 -4.18 -0.54
CA ASP A 322 -25.65 -4.64 0.42
C ASP A 322 -25.08 -5.72 1.35
N CYS A 323 -24.33 -6.67 0.81
CA CYS A 323 -23.64 -7.72 1.56
C CYS A 323 -22.66 -7.13 2.58
N VAL A 324 -21.77 -6.22 2.16
CA VAL A 324 -20.82 -5.57 3.07
C VAL A 324 -21.55 -4.74 4.13
N ARG A 325 -22.61 -4.03 3.77
CA ARG A 325 -23.40 -3.24 4.74
C ARG A 325 -24.05 -4.14 5.79
N ALA A 326 -24.69 -5.23 5.36
CA ALA A 326 -25.45 -6.13 6.22
C ALA A 326 -24.56 -6.97 7.15
N HIS A 327 -23.43 -7.46 6.64
CA HIS A 327 -22.61 -8.46 7.34
C HIS A 327 -21.34 -7.89 7.98
N ILE A 328 -20.97 -6.64 7.67
CA ILE A 328 -19.78 -5.99 8.22
C ILE A 328 -20.12 -4.66 8.89
N PHE A 329 -20.62 -3.68 8.14
CA PHE A 329 -20.81 -2.33 8.69
C PHE A 329 -21.85 -2.30 9.81
N LYS A 330 -23.02 -2.89 9.60
CA LYS A 330 -24.08 -2.94 10.60
C LYS A 330 -23.66 -3.73 11.86
N PRO A 331 -23.08 -4.94 11.76
CA PRO A 331 -22.54 -5.62 12.94
C PRO A 331 -21.44 -4.83 13.64
N ALA A 332 -20.56 -4.13 12.93
CA ALA A 332 -19.53 -3.28 13.54
C ALA A 332 -20.08 -1.97 14.12
N GLY A 333 -21.32 -1.56 13.79
CA GLY A 333 -21.88 -0.27 14.21
C GLY A 333 -21.39 0.93 13.38
N MET A 334 -20.95 0.68 12.15
CA MET A 334 -20.40 1.67 11.23
C MET A 334 -21.51 2.35 10.39
N GLU A 335 -22.32 3.19 11.03
CA GLU A 335 -23.52 3.78 10.43
C GLU A 335 -23.24 4.88 9.38
N ASN A 336 -22.02 5.41 9.34
CA ASN A 336 -21.57 6.45 8.43
C ASN A 336 -20.60 5.92 7.35
N THR A 337 -20.54 4.60 7.17
CA THR A 337 -19.65 3.93 6.21
C THR A 337 -20.45 3.30 5.08
N ASP A 338 -20.17 3.70 3.84
CA ASP A 338 -20.73 3.07 2.64
C ASP A 338 -19.93 3.47 1.39
N SER A 339 -20.22 2.82 0.27
CA SER A 339 -19.84 3.27 -1.07
C SER A 339 -20.97 4.11 -1.64
N TYR A 340 -21.01 5.39 -1.28
CA TYR A 340 -22.03 6.33 -1.78
C TYR A 340 -21.85 6.61 -3.28
N GLU A 341 -22.97 6.78 -3.98
CA GLU A 341 -22.95 7.26 -5.36
C GLU A 341 -22.64 8.77 -5.42
N ALA A 342 -21.89 9.19 -6.43
CA ALA A 342 -21.42 10.56 -6.59
C ALA A 342 -22.55 11.58 -6.86
N ASP A 343 -23.69 11.11 -7.37
CA ASP A 343 -24.91 11.89 -7.61
C ASP A 343 -25.95 11.76 -6.49
N ALA A 344 -25.66 10.98 -5.44
CA ALA A 344 -26.51 10.91 -4.25
C ALA A 344 -26.28 12.11 -3.33
N ALA A 345 -27.37 12.65 -2.77
CA ALA A 345 -27.33 13.69 -1.75
C ALA A 345 -26.84 13.11 -0.40
N THR A 346 -25.54 12.89 -0.28
CA THR A 346 -24.92 12.31 0.93
C THR A 346 -24.40 13.42 1.84
N PRO A 347 -24.95 13.57 3.07
CA PRO A 347 -24.49 14.60 3.98
C PRO A 347 -23.07 14.31 4.50
N ASN A 348 -22.33 15.38 4.74
CA ASN A 348 -21.01 15.36 5.37
C ASN A 348 -19.94 14.58 4.59
N LEU A 349 -20.08 14.49 3.27
CA LEU A 349 -19.10 13.87 2.40
C LEU A 349 -18.01 14.87 2.01
N ALA A 350 -16.74 14.57 2.30
CA ALA A 350 -15.63 15.43 1.91
C ALA A 350 -15.41 15.43 0.39
N THR A 351 -15.15 16.61 -0.17
CA THR A 351 -14.62 16.77 -1.53
C THR A 351 -13.11 16.53 -1.49
N GLY A 352 -12.60 15.67 -2.37
CA GLY A 352 -11.18 15.43 -2.52
C GLY A 352 -10.50 16.49 -3.38
N TYR A 353 -9.28 16.87 -3.03
CA TYR A 353 -8.52 17.96 -3.66
C TYR A 353 -7.13 17.50 -4.06
N THR A 354 -6.79 17.64 -5.34
CA THR A 354 -5.53 17.19 -5.93
C THR A 354 -4.78 18.33 -6.59
N LEU A 355 -3.45 18.30 -6.55
CA LEU A 355 -2.59 19.22 -7.31
C LEU A 355 -2.60 18.85 -8.81
N ARG A 356 -2.46 19.85 -9.69
CA ARG A 356 -2.29 19.58 -11.13
C ARG A 356 -1.00 18.80 -11.39
N ALA A 357 -0.94 18.11 -12.53
CA ALA A 357 0.26 17.42 -12.98
C ALA A 357 1.49 18.36 -12.87
N GLY A 358 2.50 17.92 -12.13
CA GLY A 358 3.68 18.74 -11.77
C GLY A 358 3.72 19.23 -10.31
N GLY A 359 2.75 18.87 -9.47
CA GLY A 359 2.83 19.03 -8.00
C GLY A 359 2.87 20.47 -7.50
N SER A 360 2.51 21.44 -8.33
CA SER A 360 2.53 22.86 -7.99
C SER A 360 1.24 23.56 -8.43
N GLY A 361 0.89 24.64 -7.72
CA GLY A 361 -0.29 25.45 -7.99
C GLY A 361 -1.49 25.14 -7.11
N GLU A 362 -2.64 25.68 -7.50
CA GLU A 362 -3.89 25.57 -6.75
C GLU A 362 -4.46 24.14 -6.84
N ARG A 363 -4.90 23.60 -5.70
CA ARG A 363 -5.61 22.32 -5.67
C ARG A 363 -6.95 22.41 -6.42
N ARG A 364 -7.35 21.32 -7.07
CA ARG A 364 -8.61 21.19 -7.77
C ARG A 364 -9.40 20.02 -7.23
N SER A 365 -10.72 20.13 -7.27
CA SER A 365 -11.58 18.99 -6.93
C SER A 365 -11.23 17.78 -7.80
N ASN A 366 -11.14 16.61 -7.18
CA ASN A 366 -10.89 15.33 -7.84
C ASN A 366 -12.15 14.72 -8.49
N VAL A 367 -13.20 15.52 -8.71
CA VAL A 367 -14.50 15.04 -9.23
C VAL A 367 -14.37 14.24 -10.54
N TYR A 368 -13.42 14.57 -11.40
CA TYR A 368 -13.21 13.88 -12.69
C TYR A 368 -12.33 12.62 -12.61
N THR A 369 -11.69 12.34 -11.47
CA THR A 369 -10.84 11.15 -11.31
C THR A 369 -11.60 9.97 -10.72
N LYS A 370 -12.72 10.24 -10.05
CA LYS A 370 -13.50 9.24 -9.30
C LYS A 370 -14.61 8.61 -10.17
N PRO A 371 -14.90 7.32 -9.97
CA PRO A 371 -16.10 6.68 -10.52
C PRO A 371 -17.38 7.23 -9.89
N ALA A 372 -18.55 6.93 -10.47
CA ALA A 372 -19.84 7.21 -9.84
C ALA A 372 -19.98 6.51 -8.48
N ARG A 373 -19.48 5.28 -8.34
CA ARG A 373 -19.44 4.56 -7.06
C ARG A 373 -18.13 3.80 -6.93
N GLY A 374 -17.53 3.78 -5.74
CA GLY A 374 -16.36 2.93 -5.47
C GLY A 374 -16.64 1.44 -5.73
N SER A 375 -15.61 0.63 -5.87
CA SER A 375 -15.72 -0.82 -6.09
C SER A 375 -15.28 -1.61 -4.85
N SER A 376 -15.30 -2.93 -4.92
CA SER A 376 -14.76 -3.81 -3.89
C SER A 376 -13.23 -3.72 -3.72
N ALA A 377 -12.53 -3.00 -4.61
CA ALA A 377 -11.13 -2.68 -4.46
C ALA A 377 -10.89 -1.35 -3.72
N GLY A 378 -11.89 -0.47 -3.59
CA GLY A 378 -11.66 0.85 -3.02
C GLY A 378 -12.67 1.90 -3.42
N GLY A 379 -12.55 3.07 -2.79
CA GLY A 379 -13.33 4.25 -3.16
C GLY A 379 -14.62 4.45 -2.35
N GLY A 380 -14.86 3.61 -1.34
CA GLY A 380 -15.92 3.84 -0.35
C GLY A 380 -15.51 4.91 0.67
N TYR A 381 -16.42 5.28 1.56
CA TYR A 381 -16.24 6.37 2.51
C TYR A 381 -16.52 5.92 3.94
N SER A 382 -15.87 6.56 4.91
CA SER A 382 -16.11 6.34 6.35
C SER A 382 -15.73 7.57 7.17
N THR A 383 -16.09 7.56 8.45
CA THR A 383 -15.55 8.46 9.47
C THR A 383 -14.43 7.79 10.26
N ALA A 384 -13.65 8.57 11.00
CA ALA A 384 -12.62 8.03 11.89
C ALA A 384 -13.23 7.22 13.04
N GLU A 385 -14.39 7.64 13.55
CA GLU A 385 -15.10 6.91 14.60
C GLU A 385 -15.55 5.52 14.12
N ASP A 386 -16.11 5.42 12.92
CA ASP A 386 -16.58 4.13 12.40
C ASP A 386 -15.40 3.18 12.11
N LEU A 387 -14.25 3.71 11.67
CA LEU A 387 -13.04 2.90 11.55
C LEU A 387 -12.51 2.41 12.91
N LEU A 388 -12.70 3.18 14.00
CA LEU A 388 -12.39 2.69 15.36
C LEU A 388 -13.39 1.62 15.80
N LYS A 389 -14.70 1.78 15.50
CA LYS A 389 -15.70 0.73 15.78
C LYS A 389 -15.38 -0.56 15.01
N PHE A 390 -14.90 -0.43 13.78
CA PHE A 390 -14.42 -1.55 12.99
C PHE A 390 -13.28 -2.32 13.68
N THR A 391 -12.22 -1.63 14.13
CA THR A 391 -11.11 -2.31 14.82
C THR A 391 -11.58 -3.02 16.08
N LEU A 392 -12.45 -2.39 16.86
CA LEU A 392 -13.04 -2.99 18.05
C LEU A 392 -13.91 -4.21 17.73
N ALA A 393 -14.72 -4.16 16.67
CA ALA A 393 -15.51 -5.30 16.22
C ALA A 393 -14.64 -6.47 15.78
N LEU A 394 -13.52 -6.19 15.12
CA LEU A 394 -12.54 -7.21 14.70
C LEU A 394 -11.83 -7.84 15.91
N GLN A 395 -11.32 -7.03 16.84
CA GLN A 395 -10.64 -7.51 18.05
C GLN A 395 -11.55 -8.35 18.96
N ASN A 396 -12.85 -8.02 18.99
CA ASN A 396 -13.85 -8.75 19.78
C ASN A 396 -14.47 -9.95 19.04
N LEU A 397 -13.88 -10.38 17.92
CA LEU A 397 -14.35 -11.53 17.12
C LEU A 397 -15.81 -11.41 16.67
N LYS A 398 -16.29 -10.18 16.48
CA LYS A 398 -17.69 -9.92 16.07
C LYS A 398 -17.90 -10.14 14.57
N LEU A 399 -16.85 -9.98 13.78
CA LEU A 399 -16.90 -10.06 12.32
C LEU A 399 -16.45 -11.42 11.78
N LEU A 400 -15.53 -12.07 12.49
CA LEU A 400 -14.87 -13.33 12.10
C LEU A 400 -14.50 -14.11 13.35
N ASN A 401 -14.33 -15.42 13.18
CA ASN A 401 -13.78 -16.30 14.21
C ASN A 401 -12.30 -15.96 14.51
N SER A 402 -11.75 -16.60 15.54
CA SER A 402 -10.37 -16.32 15.97
C SER A 402 -9.30 -16.67 14.93
N GLU A 403 -9.53 -17.68 14.08
CA GLU A 403 -8.56 -18.10 13.07
C GLU A 403 -8.44 -17.05 11.97
N TYR A 404 -9.55 -16.65 11.37
CA TYR A 404 -9.54 -15.64 10.32
C TYR A 404 -9.20 -14.25 10.84
N THR A 405 -9.59 -13.92 12.08
CA THR A 405 -9.16 -12.66 12.72
C THR A 405 -7.64 -12.62 12.86
N LYS A 406 -7.01 -13.70 13.35
CA LYS A 406 -5.55 -13.79 13.42
C LYS A 406 -4.91 -13.69 12.04
N TRP A 407 -5.49 -14.33 11.02
CA TRP A 407 -5.00 -14.22 9.65
C TRP A 407 -5.05 -12.79 9.11
N LEU A 408 -6.09 -12.03 9.43
CA LEU A 408 -6.18 -10.62 9.05
C LEU A 408 -5.14 -9.76 9.75
N LEU A 409 -4.95 -9.96 11.06
CA LEU A 409 -4.04 -9.19 11.91
C LEU A 409 -2.57 -9.63 11.81
N ALA A 410 -2.27 -10.80 11.29
CA ALA A 410 -0.89 -11.26 11.07
C ALA A 410 -0.37 -10.91 9.67
N GLY A 411 -1.09 -10.05 8.94
CA GLY A 411 -0.76 -9.70 7.56
C GLY A 411 -0.92 -10.88 6.58
N MET A 412 -0.67 -10.62 5.29
CA MET A 412 -0.93 -11.58 4.20
C MET A 412 -0.03 -12.83 4.21
N GLU A 413 0.90 -12.96 5.16
CA GLU A 413 1.88 -14.05 5.23
C GLU A 413 1.43 -15.22 6.11
N ALA A 414 0.42 -15.00 6.96
CA ALA A 414 -0.05 -15.99 7.93
C ALA A 414 -1.22 -16.86 7.43
N ALA A 415 -1.37 -17.04 6.11
CA ALA A 415 -2.44 -17.89 5.55
C ALA A 415 -2.43 -19.29 6.19
N PRO A 416 -3.59 -19.89 6.52
CA PRO A 416 -3.66 -21.24 7.08
C PRO A 416 -2.94 -22.28 6.17
N ARG A 417 -1.73 -22.64 6.58
CA ARG A 417 -0.76 -23.69 6.17
C ARG A 417 -0.71 -24.17 4.71
N ALA A 418 0.40 -23.83 4.02
CA ALA A 418 1.48 -24.77 3.63
C ALA A 418 2.63 -24.11 2.84
N HIS A 419 2.44 -22.95 2.20
CA HIS A 419 3.41 -22.42 1.23
C HIS A 419 3.60 -20.88 1.23
N ALA A 420 3.75 -20.25 2.40
CA ALA A 420 4.15 -18.85 2.45
C ALA A 420 5.68 -18.71 2.55
N GLN A 421 6.28 -18.14 1.50
CA GLN A 421 7.67 -17.73 1.44
C GLN A 421 7.89 -16.55 2.41
N LYS A 422 8.92 -16.63 3.25
CA LYS A 422 9.23 -15.68 4.33
C LYS A 422 9.53 -14.27 3.78
N SER A 423 8.82 -13.24 4.23
CA SER A 423 9.29 -11.84 4.16
C SER A 423 10.09 -11.48 5.43
N THR A 424 10.91 -10.44 5.31
CA THR A 424 11.89 -9.98 6.31
C THR A 424 11.43 -8.75 7.10
N VAL A 425 10.16 -8.36 7.01
CA VAL A 425 9.58 -7.37 7.94
C VAL A 425 9.07 -8.12 9.17
N PRO A 426 9.52 -7.79 10.40
CA PRO A 426 8.97 -8.39 11.60
C PRO A 426 7.50 -7.98 11.70
N ILE A 427 6.59 -8.92 11.42
CA ILE A 427 5.19 -8.81 11.80
C ILE A 427 5.14 -9.24 13.26
N THR A 428 5.02 -8.28 14.18
CA THR A 428 4.56 -8.56 15.53
C THR A 428 3.15 -9.16 15.42
N GLU A 429 2.94 -10.35 16.00
CA GLU A 429 1.63 -11.01 15.99
C GLU A 429 0.57 -10.05 16.55
N GLY A 430 -0.34 -9.55 15.70
CA GLY A 430 -1.50 -8.77 16.13
C GLY A 430 -1.76 -7.44 15.45
N ASP A 431 -0.86 -6.90 14.62
CA ASP A 431 -1.00 -5.51 14.14
C ASP A 431 -1.70 -5.38 12.78
N LEU A 432 -2.54 -4.35 12.62
CA LEU A 432 -3.16 -3.99 11.35
C LEU A 432 -2.62 -2.66 10.87
N GLY A 433 -1.97 -2.62 9.70
CA GLY A 433 -1.61 -1.38 9.01
C GLY A 433 -2.16 -1.39 7.58
N ILE A 434 -3.05 -0.46 7.26
CA ILE A 434 -3.59 -0.31 5.91
C ILE A 434 -3.69 1.17 5.54
N ALA A 435 -3.18 1.49 4.34
CA ALA A 435 -3.32 2.79 3.73
C ALA A 435 -4.20 2.76 2.48
N GLY A 436 -4.77 3.92 2.15
CA GLY A 436 -5.51 4.17 0.93
C GLY A 436 -5.08 5.50 0.32
N GLY A 437 -4.86 5.49 -1.00
CA GLY A 437 -4.36 6.66 -1.70
C GLY A 437 -4.85 6.71 -3.14
N ALA A 438 -5.20 7.92 -3.59
CA ALA A 438 -5.46 8.29 -4.97
C ALA A 438 -5.45 9.83 -5.06
N PRO A 439 -5.50 10.44 -6.26
CA PRO A 439 -5.60 11.89 -6.38
C PRO A 439 -6.77 12.47 -5.54
N GLY A 440 -6.45 13.32 -4.57
CA GLY A 440 -7.35 13.95 -3.60
C GLY A 440 -7.93 13.02 -2.54
N ILE A 441 -7.32 11.86 -2.32
CA ILE A 441 -7.79 10.83 -1.39
C ILE A 441 -6.58 10.30 -0.64
N ASN A 442 -6.59 10.38 0.69
CA ASN A 442 -5.56 9.73 1.47
C ASN A 442 -6.03 9.34 2.86
N ALA A 443 -5.79 8.09 3.27
CA ALA A 443 -6.22 7.58 4.56
C ALA A 443 -5.26 6.52 5.07
N ILE A 444 -5.11 6.43 6.39
CA ILE A 444 -4.44 5.32 7.07
C ILE A 444 -5.31 4.82 8.23
N LEU A 445 -5.23 3.51 8.47
CA LEU A 445 -5.73 2.84 9.66
C LEU A 445 -4.61 1.95 10.20
N GLU A 446 -4.18 2.22 11.42
CA GLU A 446 -3.16 1.48 12.13
C GLU A 446 -3.71 1.03 13.49
N LEU A 447 -3.61 -0.26 13.78
CA LEU A 447 -3.92 -0.86 15.07
C LEU A 447 -2.68 -1.63 15.50
N ASP A 448 -2.12 -1.24 16.64
CA ASP A 448 -1.10 -2.02 17.35
C ASP A 448 -1.79 -2.70 18.52
N VAL A 449 -1.91 -4.03 18.47
CA VAL A 449 -2.62 -4.79 19.50
C VAL A 449 -1.80 -4.90 20.77
N ALA A 450 -0.48 -4.99 20.65
CA ALA A 450 0.41 -5.16 21.80
C ALA A 450 0.44 -3.91 22.66
N SER A 451 0.60 -2.74 22.05
CA SER A 451 0.53 -1.48 22.76
C SER A 451 -0.90 -1.02 23.00
N GLY A 452 -1.88 -1.49 22.23
CA GLY A 452 -3.28 -1.07 22.32
C GLY A 452 -3.57 0.29 21.69
N TYR A 453 -2.66 0.84 20.89
CA TYR A 453 -2.92 2.08 20.16
C TYR A 453 -3.68 1.82 18.85
N THR A 454 -4.59 2.71 18.51
CA THR A 454 -5.21 2.78 17.18
C THR A 454 -5.07 4.19 16.64
N LEU A 455 -4.46 4.33 15.46
CA LEU A 455 -4.27 5.59 14.77
C LEU A 455 -5.05 5.57 13.45
N ILE A 456 -5.89 6.58 13.28
CA ILE A 456 -6.69 6.80 12.08
C ILE A 456 -6.44 8.22 11.60
N VAL A 457 -6.00 8.36 10.36
CA VAL A 457 -5.85 9.66 9.70
C VAL A 457 -6.61 9.61 8.39
N LEU A 458 -7.55 10.53 8.22
CA LEU A 458 -8.38 10.68 7.02
C LEU A 458 -8.12 12.06 6.43
N SER A 459 -7.71 12.13 5.18
CA SER A 459 -7.36 13.36 4.48
C SER A 459 -8.09 13.47 3.15
N ASN A 460 -8.54 14.67 2.82
CA ASN A 460 -9.08 14.98 1.49
C ASN A 460 -8.04 15.60 0.55
N TYR A 461 -6.74 15.45 0.85
CA TYR A 461 -5.61 15.79 -0.01
C TYR A 461 -4.96 14.54 -0.61
N ASP A 462 -4.09 14.76 -1.59
CA ASP A 462 -3.25 13.70 -2.17
C ASP A 462 -2.39 12.99 -1.11
N PRO A 463 -2.01 11.72 -1.34
CA PRO A 463 -0.87 11.13 -0.65
C PRO A 463 0.40 11.98 -0.87
N PRO A 464 1.30 12.09 0.12
CA PRO A 464 1.30 11.35 1.38
C PRO A 464 0.73 12.14 2.58
N SER A 465 -0.33 12.93 2.41
CA SER A 465 -0.84 13.85 3.47
C SER A 465 -1.21 13.14 4.80
N ALA A 466 -1.93 12.04 4.74
CA ALA A 466 -2.28 11.19 5.88
C ALA A 466 -1.08 10.37 6.37
N GLU A 467 -0.27 9.76 5.49
CA GLU A 467 0.90 8.98 5.92
C GLU A 467 1.97 9.86 6.58
N LYS A 468 2.11 11.13 6.17
CA LYS A 468 3.05 12.06 6.81
C LYS A 468 2.69 12.30 8.27
N VAL A 469 1.40 12.52 8.55
CA VAL A 469 0.87 12.60 9.92
C VAL A 469 1.07 11.27 10.64
N GLY A 470 0.69 10.17 10.00
CA GLY A 470 0.81 8.81 10.53
C GLY A 470 2.21 8.49 11.04
N ARG A 471 3.21 8.69 10.18
CA ARG A 471 4.63 8.47 10.49
C ARG A 471 5.09 9.29 11.69
N GLN A 472 4.71 10.56 11.76
CA GLN A 472 5.11 11.43 12.87
C GLN A 472 4.51 10.95 14.20
N ILE A 473 3.22 10.62 14.21
CA ILE A 473 2.54 10.16 15.42
C ILE A 473 3.12 8.82 15.87
N ARG A 474 3.30 7.87 14.94
CA ARG A 474 3.88 6.55 15.22
C ARG A 474 5.25 6.64 15.89
N ALA A 475 6.08 7.58 15.45
CA ALA A 475 7.41 7.78 16.03
C ALA A 475 7.38 8.36 17.46
N TRP A 476 6.26 8.93 17.88
CA TRP A 476 6.03 9.39 19.26
C TRP A 476 5.34 8.35 20.13
N LEU A 477 4.76 7.30 19.56
CA LEU A 477 4.18 6.23 20.35
C LEU A 477 5.28 5.44 21.06
N PRO A 478 5.06 5.04 22.34
CA PRO A 478 6.02 4.22 23.06
C PRO A 478 6.16 2.87 22.34
N ARG A 479 7.39 2.51 21.96
CA ARG A 479 7.70 1.16 21.48
C ARG A 479 7.78 0.25 22.70
N LEU A 480 7.06 -0.86 22.69
CA LEU A 480 7.31 -1.92 23.67
C LEU A 480 8.70 -2.50 23.35
N GLU A 481 9.63 -2.39 24.30
CA GLU A 481 10.88 -3.14 24.24
C GLU A 481 10.53 -4.63 24.37
N ASN A 482 10.71 -5.39 23.29
CA ASN A 482 10.59 -6.85 23.31
C ASN A 482 11.89 -7.49 23.80
#